data_AF-A0A536D6Z6-F1
#
_entry.id   AF-A0A536D6Z6-F1
#
_cell.length_a   1.000
_cell.length_b   1.000
_cell.length_c   1.000
_cell.angle_alpha   90.00
_cell.angle_beta   90.00
_cell.angle_gamma   90.00
#
_symmetry.space_group_name_H-M   'P 1'
#
loop_
_entity.id
_entity.type
_entity.pdbx_description
1 polymer ?
#
loop_
_entity_poly.entity_id
_entity_poly.type
_entity_poly.pdbx_seq_one_letter_code
_entity_poly.pdbx_strand_id
1 'polypeptide(L)' 'MRARLLEDLALASRAADLQDKQAGERSRCPGCGQVLESQGKQERTILTHGGREVHLKRDYARCPACGSGLFPPR' A
#
# COMPACT_ATOMS: atom_id res chain seq x y z
N MET A 1 7.56 20.84 6.88
CA MET A 1 8.20 19.89 7.80
C MET A 1 7.37 18.62 7.99
N ARG A 2 6.22 18.63 8.70
CA ARG A 2 5.50 17.40 9.06
C ARG A 2 4.99 16.53 7.88
N ALA A 3 4.44 17.12 6.82
CA ALA A 3 3.89 16.37 5.69
C ALA A 3 4.96 15.56 4.93
N ARG A 4 6.12 16.18 4.67
CA ARG A 4 7.25 15.52 3.99
C ARG A 4 7.81 14.35 4.80
N LEU A 5 7.92 14.50 6.12
CA LEU A 5 8.33 13.41 7.00
C LEU A 5 7.32 12.23 6.99
N LEU A 6 6.02 12.51 6.87
CA LEU A 6 5.00 11.46 6.71
C LEU A 6 5.11 10.74 5.37
N GLU A 7 5.42 11.48 4.31
CA GLU A 7 5.67 10.93 2.98
C GLU A 7 6.87 9.99 2.98
N ASP A 8 8.01 10.48 3.50
CA ASP A 8 9.27 9.73 3.55
C ASP A 8 9.12 8.43 4.36
N LEU A 9 8.46 8.49 5.53
CA LEU A 9 8.19 7.31 6.36
C LEU A 9 7.27 6.31 5.66
N ALA A 10 6.28 6.79 4.91
CA ALA A 10 5.35 5.92 4.20
C ALA A 10 6.00 5.22 3.00
N LEU A 11 6.90 5.91 2.28
CA LEU A 11 7.64 5.37 1.14
C LEU A 11 8.78 4.44 1.57
N ALA A 12 9.45 4.72 2.69
CA ALA A 12 10.52 3.88 3.22
C ALA A 12 10.03 2.57 3.87
N SER A 13 8.70 2.38 3.99
CA SER A 13 8.14 1.16 4.55
C SER A 13 8.41 -0.03 3.63
N ARG A 14 8.92 -1.14 4.17
CA ARG A 14 9.08 -2.43 3.47
C ARG A 14 7.79 -2.99 2.87
N ALA A 15 6.65 -2.43 3.27
CA ALA A 15 5.34 -2.80 2.76
C ALA A 15 4.99 -2.08 1.43
N ALA A 16 5.75 -1.04 1.04
CA ALA A 16 5.46 -0.20 -0.13
C ALA A 16 5.79 -0.86 -1.48
N ASP A 17 6.66 -1.87 -1.51
CA ASP A 17 7.01 -2.62 -2.71
C ASP A 17 6.53 -4.08 -2.58
N LEU A 18 5.65 -4.46 -3.51
CA LEU A 18 5.03 -5.79 -3.61
C LEU A 18 5.41 -6.51 -4.90
N GLN A 19 5.87 -5.78 -5.93
CA GLN A 19 6.29 -6.40 -7.20
C GLN A 19 7.42 -7.43 -7.04
N ASP A 20 8.29 -7.26 -6.03
CA ASP A 20 9.43 -8.16 -5.79
C ASP A 20 9.15 -9.32 -4.81
N LYS A 21 7.93 -9.39 -4.24
CA LYS A 21 7.60 -10.48 -3.30
C LYS A 21 7.24 -11.75 -4.07
N GLN A 22 8.00 -12.81 -3.84
CA GLN A 22 7.74 -14.14 -4.38
C GLN A 22 6.34 -14.63 -3.95
N ALA A 23 5.72 -15.51 -4.74
CA ALA A 23 4.32 -15.93 -4.51
C ALA A 23 4.04 -16.49 -3.11
N GLY A 24 5.05 -17.06 -2.43
CA GLY A 24 4.96 -17.54 -1.04
C GLY A 24 5.03 -16.43 0.03
N GLU A 25 5.53 -15.24 -0.31
CA GLU A 25 5.64 -14.07 0.58
C GLU A 25 4.50 -13.07 0.37
N ARG A 26 3.54 -13.39 -0.50
CA ARG A 26 2.37 -12.54 -0.73
C ARG A 26 1.46 -12.55 0.49
N SER A 27 1.20 -11.36 1.02
CA SER A 27 0.32 -11.16 2.15
C SER A 27 -1.09 -11.71 1.86
N ARG A 28 -1.74 -12.25 2.90
CA ARG A 28 -3.12 -12.76 2.84
C ARG A 28 -4.12 -11.67 3.20
N CYS A 29 -5.33 -11.79 2.63
CA CYS A 29 -6.45 -10.94 2.98
C CYS A 29 -6.87 -11.18 4.45
N PRO A 30 -6.96 -10.16 5.30
CA PRO A 30 -7.44 -10.32 6.68
C PRO A 30 -8.94 -10.61 6.77
N GLY A 31 -9.71 -10.36 5.70
CA GLY A 31 -11.15 -10.62 5.67
C GLY A 31 -11.52 -12.07 5.31
N CYS A 32 -10.79 -12.69 4.38
CA CYS A 32 -11.13 -14.03 3.88
C CYS A 32 -9.95 -15.00 3.74
N GLY A 33 -8.73 -14.59 4.09
CA GLY A 33 -7.54 -15.45 4.10
C GLY A 33 -6.89 -15.73 2.74
N GLN A 34 -7.52 -15.31 1.62
CA GLN A 34 -6.99 -15.50 0.27
C GLN A 34 -5.73 -14.68 0.00
N VAL A 35 -4.86 -15.19 -0.86
CA VAL A 35 -3.64 -14.49 -1.27
C VAL A 35 -4.00 -13.23 -2.05
N LEU A 36 -3.37 -12.10 -1.71
CA LEU A 36 -3.62 -10.84 -2.40
C LEU A 36 -2.88 -10.82 -3.76
N GLU A 37 -3.52 -10.21 -4.75
CA GLU A 37 -2.95 -9.98 -6.06
C GLU A 37 -2.39 -8.55 -6.16
N SER A 38 -1.15 -8.43 -6.59
CA SER A 38 -0.53 -7.12 -6.83
C SER A 38 -1.27 -6.40 -7.96
N GLN A 39 -1.56 -5.13 -7.74
CA GLN A 39 -2.13 -4.21 -8.72
C GLN A 39 -1.06 -3.26 -9.30
N GLY A 40 0.21 -3.48 -8.94
CA GLY A 40 1.33 -2.61 -9.30
C GLY A 40 1.32 -1.26 -8.57
N LYS A 41 2.24 -0.39 -8.99
CA LYS A 41 2.44 0.93 -8.38
C LYS A 41 1.34 1.89 -8.79
N GLN A 42 0.67 2.48 -7.81
CA GLN A 42 -0.28 3.56 -8.03
C GLN A 42 0.15 4.81 -7.28
N GLU A 43 -0.15 5.96 -7.86
CA GLU A 43 0.07 7.27 -7.23
C GLU A 43 -1.22 7.78 -6.61
N ARG A 44 -1.14 8.26 -5.37
CA ARG A 44 -2.25 8.89 -4.66
C ARG A 44 -1.82 10.15 -3.96
N THR A 45 -2.68 11.17 -4.02
CA THR A 45 -2.57 12.36 -3.17
C THR A 45 -3.47 12.20 -1.95
N ILE A 46 -2.88 12.27 -0.76
CA ILE A 46 -3.61 12.25 0.52
C ILE A 46 -3.61 13.66 1.09
N LEU A 47 -4.80 14.18 1.39
CA LEU A 47 -4.96 15.42 2.12
C LEU A 47 -4.80 15.15 3.61
N THR A 48 -3.79 15.76 4.21
CA THR A 48 -3.56 15.68 5.66
C THR A 48 -4.38 16.71 6.41
N HIS A 49 -4.59 16.48 7.71
CA HIS A 49 -5.23 17.46 8.57
C HIS A 49 -4.42 18.76 8.56
N GLY A 50 -5.07 19.88 8.17
CA GLY A 50 -4.42 21.16 7.89
C GLY A 50 -4.18 21.46 6.40
N GLY A 51 -4.77 20.69 5.49
CA GLY A 51 -4.82 21.01 4.05
C GLY A 51 -3.53 20.80 3.28
N ARG A 52 -2.56 20.07 3.85
CA ARG A 52 -1.31 19.76 3.15
C ARG A 52 -1.42 18.44 2.40
N GLU A 53 -0.97 18.46 1.16
CA GLU A 53 -0.90 17.29 0.29
C GLU A 53 0.32 16.42 0.61
N VAL A 54 0.13 15.11 0.49
CA VAL A 54 1.17 14.08 0.57
C VAL A 54 1.00 13.19 -0.65
N HIS A 55 2.03 13.10 -1.51
CA HIS A 55 1.99 12.30 -2.73
C HIS A 55 2.65 10.94 -2.48
N LEU A 56 1.96 9.86 -2.83
CA LEU A 56 2.38 8.51 -2.49
C LEU A 56 2.32 7.63 -3.72
N LYS A 57 3.48 7.28 -4.25
CA LYS A 57 3.64 6.29 -5.31
C LYS A 57 4.13 4.97 -4.73
N ARG A 58 3.27 3.95 -4.65
CA ARG A 58 3.59 2.65 -4.05
C ARG A 58 2.72 1.51 -4.60
N ASP A 59 3.10 0.28 -4.35
CA ASP A 59 2.33 -0.90 -4.76
C ASP A 59 1.06 -1.09 -3.92
N TYR A 60 0.00 -1.54 -4.59
CA TYR A 60 -1.27 -1.92 -3.97
C TYR A 60 -1.56 -3.39 -4.21
N ALA A 61 -2.32 -4.00 -3.30
CA ALA A 61 -2.82 -5.36 -3.48
C ALA A 61 -4.34 -5.41 -3.32
N ARG A 62 -4.98 -6.29 -4.09
CA ARG A 62 -6.42 -6.54 -4.01
C ARG A 62 -6.68 -8.01 -3.76
N CYS A 63 -7.67 -8.31 -2.93
CA CYS A 63 -8.14 -9.67 -2.79
C CYS A 63 -9.05 -10.04 -3.97
N PRO A 64 -8.79 -11.13 -4.71
CA PRO A 64 -9.65 -11.56 -5.81
C PRO A 64 -11.01 -12.11 -5.32
N ALA A 65 -11.08 -12.61 -4.08
CA ALA A 65 -12.30 -13.23 -3.56
C ALA A 65 -13.32 -12.24 -2.97
N CYS A 66 -12.86 -11.22 -2.23
CA CYS A 66 -13.77 -10.25 -1.59
C CYS A 66 -13.64 -8.83 -2.14
N GLY A 67 -12.68 -8.56 -3.02
CA GLY A 67 -12.46 -7.25 -3.64
C GLY A 67 -11.81 -6.21 -2.72
N SER A 68 -11.55 -6.54 -1.45
CA SER A 68 -10.88 -5.62 -0.50
C SER A 68 -9.48 -5.26 -0.99
N GLY A 69 -9.23 -3.96 -1.10
CA GLY A 69 -7.89 -3.41 -1.31
C GLY A 69 -7.15 -3.31 0.02
N LEU A 70 -5.88 -3.72 0.04
CA LEU A 70 -5.00 -3.50 1.18
C LEU A 70 -3.88 -2.53 0.81
N PHE A 71 -3.62 -1.64 1.76
CA PHE A 71 -2.69 -0.54 1.61
C PHE A 71 -1.90 -0.29 2.89
N PRO A 72 -0.56 -0.29 2.77
CA PRO A 72 0.18 -1.39 2.19
C PRO A 72 -0.03 -2.64 3.08
N PRO A 73 0.01 -3.86 2.52
CA PRO A 73 -0.23 -5.05 3.32
C PRO A 73 0.90 -5.23 4.36
N ARG A 74 0.53 -5.69 5.57
CA ARG A 74 1.46 -5.87 6.71
C ARG A 74 2.60 -6.82 6.38
#